data_AF-A0A3B9KVF3-F1
#
_entry.id   AF-A0A3B9KVF3-F1
#
_cell.length_a   1.000
_cell.length_b   1.000
_cell.length_c   1.000
_cell.angle_alpha   90.00
_cell.angle_beta   90.00
_cell.angle_gamma   90.00
#
_symmetry.space_group_name_H-M   'P 1'
#
loop_
_entity.id
_entity.type
_entity.pdbx_description
1 polymer ?
#
loop_
_entity_poly.entity_id
_entity_poly.type
_entity_poly.pdbx_seq_one_letter_code
_entity_poly.pdbx_strand_id
1 'polypeptide(L)' 'MKIKVNENYSCLKESYLFSEIGKKVKAYQAANPDKKVIRLGIGDVTLPLAPVVVDAMEKAVREMGVKETFRGYPPEY' A
#
# COMPACT_ATOMS: atom_id res chain seq x y z
N MET A 1 2.48 -28.77 22.57
CA MET A 1 2.91 -27.36 22.45
C MET A 1 1.84 -26.47 23.07
N LYS A 2 2.10 -25.83 24.23
CA LYS A 2 1.14 -24.88 24.84
C LYS A 2 1.39 -23.51 24.20
N ILE A 3 0.53 -23.11 23.28
CA ILE A 3 0.54 -21.76 22.73
C ILE A 3 -0.28 -20.89 23.69
N LYS A 4 0.33 -19.82 24.23
CA LYS A 4 -0.39 -18.77 24.93
C LYS A 4 -0.76 -17.69 23.93
N VAL A 5 -2.06 -17.49 23.71
CA VAL A 5 -2.55 -16.42 22.83
C VAL A 5 -2.26 -15.07 23.49
N ASN A 6 -1.87 -14.07 22.69
CA ASN A 6 -1.72 -12.69 23.16
C ASN A 6 -3.10 -12.10 23.47
N GLU A 7 -3.41 -11.93 24.75
CA GLU A 7 -4.70 -11.43 25.22
C GLU A 7 -5.03 -10.03 24.67
N ASN A 8 -4.01 -9.20 24.36
CA ASN A 8 -4.19 -7.88 23.76
C ASN A 8 -4.83 -7.92 22.36
N TYR A 9 -4.76 -9.07 21.67
CA TYR A 9 -5.42 -9.22 20.37
C TYR A 9 -6.95 -9.02 20.48
N SER A 10 -7.54 -9.41 21.61
CA SER A 10 -8.98 -9.22 21.87
C SER A 10 -9.38 -7.75 22.05
N CYS A 11 -8.42 -6.87 22.32
CA CYS A 11 -8.65 -5.42 22.47
C CYS A 11 -8.72 -4.70 21.12
N LEU A 12 -8.34 -5.36 20.02
CA LEU A 12 -8.42 -4.79 18.67
C LEU A 12 -9.89 -4.65 18.27
N LYS A 13 -10.33 -3.41 18.05
CA LYS A 13 -11.64 -3.16 17.45
C LYS A 13 -11.58 -3.46 15.95
N GLU A 14 -12.64 -4.04 15.42
CA GLU A 14 -12.77 -4.37 13.99
C GLU A 14 -12.84 -3.13 13.07
N SER A 15 -12.75 -1.92 13.62
CA SER A 15 -12.94 -0.67 12.89
C SER A 15 -11.67 -0.25 12.14
N TYR A 16 -11.58 -0.63 10.86
CA TYR A 16 -10.70 0.04 9.91
C TYR A 16 -11.46 1.19 9.25
N LEU A 17 -11.34 2.39 9.82
CA LEU A 17 -12.05 3.62 9.39
C LEU A 17 -12.15 3.76 7.88
N PHE A 18 -11.04 3.55 7.17
CA PHE A 18 -10.95 3.73 5.73
C PHE A 18 -11.67 2.63 4.93
N SER A 19 -11.78 1.41 5.49
CA SER A 19 -12.59 0.34 4.89
C SER A 19 -14.07 0.71 4.90
N GLU A 20 -14.56 1.23 6.02
CA GLU A 20 -15.96 1.68 6.13
C GLU A 20 -16.27 2.88 5.23
N ILE A 21 -15.36 3.85 5.12
CA ILE A 21 -15.49 4.95 4.15
C ILE A 21 -15.58 4.39 2.72
N GLY A 22 -14.72 3.43 2.35
CA GLY A 22 -14.76 2.77 1.05
C GLY A 22 -16.11 2.11 0.74
N LYS A 23 -16.67 1.37 1.71
CA LYS A 23 -18.01 0.74 1.60
C LYS A 23 -19.10 1.77 1.36
N LYS A 24 -19.12 2.86 2.14
CA LYS A 24 -20.11 3.94 2.02
C LYS A 24 -20.03 4.66 0.68
N VAL A 25 -18.82 4.99 0.21
CA VAL A 25 -18.64 5.62 -1.10
C VAL A 25 -19.13 4.70 -2.22
N LYS A 26 -18.83 3.39 -2.16
CA LYS A 26 -19.31 2.42 -3.16
C LYS A 26 -20.83 2.34 -3.19
N ALA A 27 -21.49 2.27 -2.03
CA ALA A 27 -22.94 2.26 -1.92
C ALA A 27 -23.57 3.54 -2.51
N TYR A 28 -22.99 4.71 -2.20
CA TYR A 28 -23.45 5.97 -2.76
C TYR A 28 -23.31 6.03 -4.28
N GLN A 29 -22.18 5.58 -4.85
CA GLN A 29 -21.97 5.55 -6.30
C GLN A 29 -22.95 4.60 -7.00
N ALA A 30 -23.27 3.45 -6.41
CA ALA A 30 -24.26 2.52 -6.96
C ALA A 30 -25.67 3.13 -6.98
N ALA A 31 -26.03 3.91 -5.95
CA ALA A 31 -27.33 4.58 -5.86
C ALA A 31 -27.42 5.86 -6.70
N ASN A 32 -26.29 6.43 -7.12
CA ASN A 32 -26.22 7.72 -7.83
C ASN A 32 -25.28 7.61 -9.05
N PRO A 33 -25.63 6.83 -10.09
CA PRO A 33 -24.73 6.52 -11.21
C PRO A 33 -24.36 7.74 -12.06
N ASP A 34 -25.17 8.80 -12.06
CA ASP A 34 -24.92 10.06 -12.74
C ASP A 34 -24.00 11.01 -11.96
N LYS A 35 -23.73 10.72 -10.68
CA LYS A 35 -22.93 11.59 -9.80
C LYS A 35 -21.48 11.13 -9.76
N LYS A 36 -20.58 11.96 -10.30
CA LYS A 36 -19.13 11.75 -10.19
C LYS A 36 -18.63 12.15 -8.81
N VAL A 37 -18.20 11.17 -8.01
CA VAL A 37 -17.61 11.40 -6.68
C VAL A 37 -16.15 11.85 -6.80
N ILE A 38 -15.80 12.97 -6.17
CA ILE A 38 -14.41 13.41 -5.95
C ILE A 38 -13.97 12.92 -4.58
N ARG A 39 -12.93 12.08 -4.52
CA ARG A 39 -12.46 11.44 -3.29
C ARG A 39 -11.39 12.28 -2.61
N LEU A 40 -11.75 12.94 -1.52
CA LEU A 40 -10.84 13.73 -0.66
C LEU A 40 -10.80 13.18 0.79
N GLY A 41 -11.01 11.86 0.93
CA GLY A 41 -11.06 11.18 2.23
C GLY A 41 -9.71 10.57 2.60
N ILE A 42 -9.43 9.37 2.06
CA ILE A 42 -8.12 8.73 2.21
C ILE A 42 -7.10 9.52 1.40
N GLY A 43 -5.97 9.86 2.03
CA GLY A 43 -4.84 10.53 1.39
C GLY A 43 -4.03 9.57 0.51
N ASP A 44 -4.65 9.06 -0.56
CA ASP A 44 -3.97 8.23 -1.55
C ASP A 44 -3.20 9.10 -2.56
N VAL A 45 -2.18 8.52 -3.19
CA VAL A 45 -1.38 9.19 -4.21
C VAL A 45 -2.19 9.38 -5.49
N THR A 46 -1.99 10.51 -6.16
CA THR A 46 -2.74 10.87 -7.38
C THR A 46 -1.86 11.18 -8.59
N LEU A 47 -0.53 11.21 -8.39
CA LEU A 47 0.46 11.54 -9.40
C LEU A 47 1.47 10.40 -9.55
N PRO A 48 2.06 10.24 -10.75
CA PRO A 48 3.13 9.27 -10.96
C PRO A 48 4.39 9.64 -10.17
N LEU A 49 5.27 8.65 -9.99
CA LEU A 49 6.62 8.92 -9.50
C LEU A 49 7.35 9.87 -10.45
N ALA A 50 8.23 10.70 -9.89
CA ALA A 50 9.09 11.56 -10.70
C ALA A 50 9.96 10.70 -11.65
N PRO A 51 10.18 11.12 -12.92
CA PRO A 51 10.92 10.32 -13.90
C PRO A 51 12.30 9.85 -13.39
N VAL A 52 13.03 10.73 -12.69
CA VAL A 52 14.34 10.41 -12.10
C VAL A 52 14.30 9.25 -11.11
N VAL A 53 13.19 9.08 -10.38
CA VAL A 53 13.01 7.96 -9.45
C VAL A 53 12.77 6.67 -10.23
N VAL A 54 11.95 6.72 -11.28
CA VAL A 54 11.69 5.58 -12.16
C VAL A 54 12.99 5.12 -12.81
N ASP A 55 13.75 6.03 -13.40
CA ASP A 55 15.04 5.74 -14.05
C ASP A 55 16.04 5.10 -13.08
N ALA A 56 16.13 5.61 -11.85
CA ALA A 56 17.00 5.07 -10.82
C ALA A 56 16.59 3.64 -10.41
N MET A 57 15.28 3.40 -10.24
CA MET A 57 14.75 2.07 -9.93
C MET A 57 14.99 1.09 -11.08
N GLU A 58 14.75 1.49 -12.33
CA GLU A 58 15.02 0.65 -13.49
C GLU A 58 16.50 0.28 -13.59
N LYS A 59 17.39 1.25 -13.39
CA LYS A 59 18.84 0.99 -13.38
C LYS A 59 19.23 0.00 -12.29
N ALA A 60 18.71 0.18 -11.08
CA ALA A 60 18.98 -0.74 -9.97
C ALA A 60 18.49 -2.16 -10.27
N VAL A 61 17.28 -2.31 -10.83
CA VAL A 61 16.74 -3.63 -11.21
C VAL A 61 17.57 -4.26 -12.33
N ARG A 62 18.03 -3.49 -13.32
CA ARG A 62 18.92 -3.99 -14.39
C ARG A 62 20.27 -4.45 -13.84
N GLU A 63 20.86 -3.72 -12.90
CA GLU A 63 22.10 -4.11 -12.20
C GLU A 63 21.93 -5.44 -11.47
N MET A 64 20.79 -5.62 -10.79
CA MET A 64 20.46 -6.85 -10.07
C MET A 64 20.10 -8.03 -10.99
N GLY A 65 19.81 -7.79 -12.27
CA GLY A 65 19.50 -8.84 -13.25
C GLY A 65 20.74 -9.52 -13.85
N VAL A 66 21.94 -9.00 -13.59
CA VAL A 66 23.20 -9.47 -14.16
C VAL A 66 24.02 -10.13 -13.05
N LYS A 67 24.45 -11.37 -13.26
CA LYS A 67 25.15 -12.18 -12.24
C LYS A 67 26.41 -11.49 -11.72
N GLU A 68 27.13 -10.80 -12.59
CA GLU A 68 28.40 -10.15 -12.31
C GLU A 68 28.23 -8.88 -11.45
N THR A 69 27.07 -8.21 -11.53
CA THR A 69 26.79 -6.98 -10.79
C THR A 69 25.76 -7.15 -9.69
N PHE A 70 25.21 -8.36 -9.52
CA PHE A 70 24.27 -8.69 -8.47
C PHE A 70 24.85 -8.42 -7.08
N ARG A 71 24.08 -7.76 -6.21
CA ARG A 71 24.47 -7.46 -4.83
C ARG A 71 23.56 -8.22 -3.85
N GLY A 72 24.17 -8.99 -2.95
CA GLY A 72 23.47 -9.69 -1.88
C GLY A 72 23.09 -8.77 -0.73
N TYR A 73 23.14 -9.28 0.50
CA TYR A 73 22.97 -8.42 1.67
C TYR A 73 23.97 -7.27 1.67
N PRO A 74 23.54 -6.06 2.07
CA PRO A 74 24.48 -4.97 2.28
C PRO A 74 25.46 -5.35 3.40
N PRO A 75 26.64 -4.71 3.47
CA PRO A 75 27.57 -4.92 4.58
C PRO A 75 26.83 -4.76 5.92
N GLU A 76 26.99 -5.73 6.81
CA GLU A 76 26.59 -5.58 8.20
C GLU A 76 27.54 -4.57 8.84
N TYR A 77 26.98 -3.48 9.37
CA TYR A 77 27.73 -2.48 10.12
C TYR A 77 28.28 -3.08 11.41
#